data_AF-A0A495QGI6-F1
#
_entry.id   AF-A0A495QGI6-F1
#
_cell.length_a   1.000
_cell.length_b   1.000
_cell.length_c   1.000
_cell.angle_alpha   90.00
_cell.angle_beta   90.00
_cell.angle_gamma   90.00
#
_symmetry.space_group_name_H-M   'P 1'
#
loop_
_entity.id
_entity.type
_entity.pdbx_description
1 polymer ?
#
loop_
_entity_poly.entity_id
_entity_poly.type
_entity_poly.pdbx_seq_one_letter_code
_entity_poly.pdbx_strand_id
1 'polypeptide(L)'
;MTHRPFYPAGHEDIFEDFRQFRADCGKPDSSSVLDNVARLEQLFPLKHGRKSVPRTLSKSAMSQFFTGSKGTLPAAGITAALILGHLRCAVENGSIRSDPETGTPHDWECILEAWQARLRQAKRQNRPEPPLPRHGGRQDAGTSSTATGTAEPSGSGGATAPVVPPGPVEGGSRLAVMPTASPPVPPGTTRHTDPVHLTPDESAALVAHGDYGLVLAEHARIGDPEALYQLAVALALDPDHCARAQAWLVSATAARHPAAAGLVPEPGRSIDVHDARARAKELARRAEGCGHEAALEFFLSCVQQAALRAVPIAAEGDEPR
;
A
#
# COMPACT_ATOMS: atom_id res chain seq x y z
N MET A 1 -7.76 20.53 -3.89
CA MET A 1 -7.26 19.46 -3.00
C MET A 1 -7.66 18.13 -3.60
N THR A 2 -6.69 17.48 -4.23
CA THR A 2 -6.81 16.16 -4.86
C THR A 2 -6.81 15.11 -3.75
N HIS A 3 -7.95 14.44 -3.54
CA HIS A 3 -8.10 13.30 -2.60
C HIS A 3 -6.96 12.30 -2.76
N ARG A 4 -6.09 12.19 -1.75
CA ARG A 4 -5.03 11.19 -1.65
C ARG A 4 -5.61 10.01 -0.88
N PRO A 5 -5.84 8.84 -1.51
CA PRO A 5 -6.21 7.66 -0.76
C PRO A 5 -5.11 7.38 0.27
N PHE A 6 -5.50 7.37 1.55
CA PHE A 6 -4.56 7.18 2.64
C PHE A 6 -4.14 5.70 2.69
N TYR A 7 -3.00 5.42 2.07
CA TYR A 7 -2.24 4.22 2.37
C TYR A 7 -1.22 4.57 3.44
N PRO A 8 -1.09 3.76 4.51
CA PRO A 8 -0.09 4.04 5.54
C PRO A 8 1.29 4.09 4.89
N ALA A 9 2.07 5.14 5.16
CA ALA A 9 3.27 5.47 4.38
C ALA A 9 4.45 4.51 4.62
N GLY A 10 4.27 3.52 5.50
CA GLY A 10 5.31 2.55 5.82
C GLY A 10 6.31 3.12 6.82
N HIS A 11 5.91 4.14 7.59
CA HIS A 11 6.70 4.62 8.70
C HIS A 11 6.95 3.48 9.70
N GLU A 12 8.16 3.43 10.27
CA GLU A 12 8.49 2.48 11.33
C GLU A 12 7.57 2.66 12.54
N ASP A 13 7.05 3.89 12.75
CA ASP A 13 6.04 4.20 13.75
C ASP A 13 4.63 4.31 13.16
N ILE A 14 3.83 3.27 13.39
CA ILE A 14 2.39 3.20 13.12
C ILE A 14 1.59 4.37 13.71
N PHE A 15 2.03 4.94 14.83
CA PHE A 15 1.32 6.05 15.47
C PHE A 15 1.54 7.37 14.73
N GLU A 16 2.66 7.53 14.03
CA GLU A 16 2.90 8.69 13.17
C GLU A 16 1.97 8.65 11.96
N ASP A 17 1.80 7.48 11.33
CA ASP A 17 0.81 7.26 10.28
C ASP A 17 -0.61 7.67 10.76
N PHE A 18 -1.00 7.31 11.98
CA PHE A 18 -2.30 7.72 12.53
C PHE A 18 -2.40 9.23 12.81
N ARG A 19 -1.33 9.86 13.30
CA ARG A 19 -1.30 11.33 13.51
C ARG A 19 -1.44 12.07 12.19
N GLN A 20 -0.73 11.61 11.14
CA GLN A 20 -0.84 12.17 9.80
C GLN A 20 -2.25 11.98 9.24
N PHE A 21 -2.82 10.77 9.34
CA PHE A 21 -4.21 10.50 8.94
C PHE A 21 -5.21 11.45 9.62
N ARG A 22 -5.05 11.71 10.92
CA ARG A 22 -5.91 12.67 11.64
C ARG A 22 -5.73 14.09 11.10
N ALA A 23 -4.52 14.49 10.73
CA ALA A 23 -4.26 15.78 10.11
C ALA A 23 -4.94 15.90 8.74
N ASP A 24 -4.87 14.85 7.92
CA ASP A 24 -5.51 14.77 6.60
C ASP A 24 -7.05 14.84 6.70
N CYS A 25 -7.62 14.36 7.80
CA CYS A 25 -9.05 14.49 8.12
C CYS A 25 -9.47 15.89 8.61
N GLY A 26 -8.57 16.87 8.60
CA GLY A 26 -8.84 18.23 9.08
C GLY A 26 -8.74 18.40 10.59
N LYS A 27 -8.08 17.47 11.30
CA LYS A 27 -7.92 17.49 12.77
C LYS A 27 -9.25 17.63 13.53
N PRO A 28 -10.23 16.73 13.31
CA PRO A 28 -11.52 16.83 13.96
C PRO A 28 -11.38 16.79 15.49
N ASP A 29 -12.30 17.47 16.18
CA ASP A 29 -12.37 17.42 17.62
C ASP A 29 -12.82 16.05 18.11
N SER A 30 -12.40 15.73 19.32
CA SER A 30 -12.65 14.42 19.90
C SER A 30 -14.14 14.11 20.09
N SER A 31 -15.01 15.11 20.21
CA SER A 31 -16.43 14.88 20.44
C SER A 31 -17.12 14.50 19.12
N SER A 32 -16.84 15.21 18.03
CA SER A 32 -17.38 14.87 16.71
C SER A 32 -16.98 13.47 16.23
N VAL A 33 -15.74 13.05 16.48
CA VAL A 33 -15.30 11.69 16.14
C VAL A 33 -16.12 10.66 16.93
N LEU A 34 -16.34 10.90 18.23
CA LEU A 34 -17.09 9.97 19.09
C LEU A 34 -18.57 9.90 18.71
N ASP A 35 -19.18 11.02 18.32
CA ASP A 35 -20.55 11.07 17.83
C ASP A 35 -20.69 10.25 16.53
N ASN A 36 -19.72 10.35 15.63
CA ASN A 36 -19.69 9.53 14.42
C ASN A 36 -19.43 8.05 14.73
N VAL A 37 -18.57 7.71 15.70
CA VAL A 37 -18.36 6.33 16.18
C VAL A 37 -19.68 5.69 16.64
N ALA A 38 -20.51 6.44 17.37
CA ALA A 38 -21.82 5.95 17.83
C ALA A 38 -22.80 5.67 16.68
N ARG A 39 -22.61 6.34 15.53
CA ARG A 39 -23.44 6.21 14.33
C ARG A 39 -22.91 5.21 13.30
N LEU A 40 -21.71 4.65 13.49
CA LEU A 40 -21.04 3.83 12.47
C LEU A 40 -21.85 2.66 11.95
N GLU A 41 -22.68 2.02 12.78
CA GLU A 41 -23.50 0.89 12.31
C GLU A 41 -24.64 1.33 11.38
N GLN A 42 -25.12 2.56 11.56
CA GLN A 42 -26.12 3.17 10.67
C GLN A 42 -25.47 3.66 9.37
N LEU A 43 -24.28 4.26 9.48
CA LEU A 43 -23.53 4.83 8.35
C LEU A 43 -22.87 3.73 7.50
N PHE A 44 -22.39 2.66 8.14
CA PHE A 44 -21.66 1.55 7.52
C PHE A 44 -22.27 0.22 7.96
N PRO A 45 -23.46 -0.15 7.45
CA PRO A 45 -24.08 -1.42 7.78
C PRO A 45 -23.20 -2.57 7.30
N LEU A 46 -22.56 -3.27 8.23
CA LEU A 46 -21.72 -4.42 7.94
C LEU A 46 -22.58 -5.51 7.28
N LYS A 47 -22.21 -5.94 6.08
CA LYS A 47 -22.85 -7.09 5.43
C LYS A 47 -22.62 -8.37 6.26
N HIS A 48 -23.61 -9.26 6.21
CA HIS A 48 -23.81 -10.44 7.07
C HIS A 48 -22.54 -11.16 7.56
N GLY A 49 -22.45 -11.40 8.88
CA GLY A 49 -21.50 -12.33 9.49
C GLY A 49 -20.20 -11.72 10.05
N ARG A 50 -19.96 -10.41 9.88
CA ARG A 50 -18.79 -9.73 10.47
C ARG A 50 -19.08 -9.28 11.91
N LYS A 51 -18.04 -9.31 12.76
CA LYS A 51 -18.10 -8.79 14.14
C LYS A 51 -18.41 -7.29 14.09
N SER A 52 -19.37 -6.85 14.89
CA SER A 52 -19.76 -5.44 15.01
C SER A 52 -18.56 -4.56 15.37
N VAL A 53 -18.45 -3.39 14.74
CA VAL A 53 -17.53 -2.32 15.18
C VAL A 53 -17.99 -1.83 16.57
N PRO A 54 -17.07 -1.49 17.49
CA PRO A 54 -17.44 -0.92 18.78
C PRO A 54 -18.35 0.30 18.61
N ARG A 55 -19.51 0.29 19.29
CA ARG A 55 -20.47 1.42 19.29
C ARG A 55 -20.05 2.58 20.20
N THR A 56 -19.12 2.32 21.11
CA THR A 56 -18.65 3.30 22.08
C THR A 56 -17.14 3.30 22.15
N LEU A 57 -16.58 4.50 22.31
CA LEU A 57 -15.16 4.72 22.51
C LEU A 57 -15.01 5.86 23.53
N SER A 58 -14.08 5.72 24.47
CA SER A 58 -13.82 6.80 25.44
C SER A 58 -12.84 7.82 24.86
N LYS A 59 -12.95 9.09 25.29
CA LYS A 59 -11.95 10.13 24.98
C LYS A 59 -10.53 9.72 25.38
N SER A 60 -10.40 9.01 26.51
CA SER A 60 -9.11 8.49 26.98
C SER A 60 -8.54 7.40 26.06
N ALA A 61 -9.37 6.49 25.55
CA ALA A 61 -8.92 5.44 24.62
C ALA A 61 -8.45 6.04 23.30
N MET A 62 -9.17 7.04 22.78
CA MET A 62 -8.76 7.76 21.57
C MET A 62 -7.48 8.58 21.79
N SER A 63 -7.33 9.26 22.92
CA SER A 63 -6.09 9.97 23.24
C SER A 63 -4.91 9.00 23.29
N GLN A 64 -5.05 7.89 24.03
CA GLN A 64 -4.04 6.84 24.12
C GLN A 64 -3.68 6.22 22.76
N PHE A 65 -4.65 6.14 21.84
CA PHE A 65 -4.45 5.64 20.50
C PHE A 65 -3.47 6.51 19.71
N PHE A 66 -3.64 7.84 19.71
CA PHE A 66 -2.79 8.73 18.92
C PHE A 66 -1.44 9.04 19.58
N THR A 67 -1.36 8.96 20.91
CA THR A 67 -0.12 9.20 21.66
C THR A 67 0.78 7.96 21.75
N GLY A 68 0.28 6.77 21.39
CA GLY A 68 1.02 5.51 21.52
C GLY A 68 1.34 5.11 22.97
N SER A 69 0.73 5.76 23.97
CA SER A 69 1.15 5.69 25.39
C SER A 69 1.09 4.30 26.02
N LYS A 70 0.36 3.35 25.43
CA LYS A 70 0.25 1.99 25.96
C LYS A 70 1.33 1.04 25.43
N GLY A 71 2.17 1.46 24.48
CA GLY A 71 3.17 0.62 23.81
C GLY A 71 2.60 -0.63 23.12
N THR A 72 1.27 -0.76 23.09
CA THR A 72 0.54 -1.92 22.60
C THR A 72 -0.39 -1.49 21.49
N LEU A 73 -0.41 -2.29 20.43
CA LEU A 73 -1.24 -2.04 19.28
C LEU A 73 -2.73 -2.17 19.66
N PRO A 74 -3.57 -1.18 19.31
CA PRO A 74 -5.00 -1.22 19.57
C PRO A 74 -5.66 -2.45 18.94
N ALA A 75 -6.77 -2.89 19.53
CA ALA A 75 -7.59 -3.93 18.93
C ALA A 75 -8.12 -3.46 17.56
N ALA A 76 -8.15 -4.35 16.57
CA ALA A 76 -8.56 -4.02 15.19
C ALA A 76 -9.93 -3.33 15.11
N GLY A 77 -10.88 -3.71 15.99
CA GLY A 77 -12.20 -3.06 16.06
C GLY A 77 -12.13 -1.59 16.51
N ILE A 78 -11.23 -1.25 17.44
CA ILE A 78 -11.03 0.14 17.88
C ILE A 78 -10.37 0.95 16.76
N THR A 79 -9.36 0.38 16.10
CA THR A 79 -8.71 1.01 14.94
C THR A 79 -9.71 1.30 13.83
N ALA A 80 -10.56 0.31 13.48
CA ALA A 80 -11.60 0.49 12.47
C ALA A 80 -12.59 1.60 12.86
N ALA A 81 -13.08 1.61 14.11
CA ALA A 81 -13.99 2.62 14.60
C ALA A 81 -13.39 4.03 14.49
N LEU A 82 -12.12 4.19 14.87
CA LEU A 82 -11.43 5.47 14.81
C LEU A 82 -11.22 5.95 13.37
N ILE A 83 -10.76 5.07 12.48
CA ILE A 83 -10.55 5.42 11.06
C ILE A 83 -11.88 5.87 10.45
N LEU A 84 -12.94 5.06 10.59
CA LEU A 84 -14.25 5.37 10.00
C LEU A 84 -14.85 6.65 10.61
N GLY A 85 -14.73 6.85 11.92
CA GLY A 85 -15.20 8.07 12.59
C GLY A 85 -14.50 9.32 12.06
N HIS A 86 -13.18 9.27 11.84
CA HIS A 86 -12.42 10.40 11.29
C HIS A 86 -12.74 10.66 9.82
N LEU A 87 -12.87 9.60 8.99
CA LEU A 87 -13.29 9.74 7.60
C LEU A 87 -14.66 10.42 7.50
N ARG A 88 -15.61 10.04 8.35
CA ARG A 88 -16.92 10.70 8.39
C ARG A 88 -16.81 12.18 8.77
N CYS A 89 -16.01 12.50 9.80
CA CYS A 89 -15.75 13.91 10.15
C CYS A 89 -15.12 14.68 8.98
N ALA A 90 -14.19 14.06 8.24
CA ALA A 90 -13.52 14.69 7.10
C ALA A 90 -14.49 14.99 5.95
N VAL A 91 -15.53 14.17 5.77
CA VAL A 91 -16.62 14.44 4.82
C VAL A 91 -17.50 15.57 5.32
N GLU A 92 -17.93 15.51 6.59
CA GLU A 92 -18.81 16.51 7.20
C GLU A 92 -18.18 17.90 7.26
N ASN A 93 -16.85 17.99 7.42
CA ASN A 93 -16.11 19.25 7.42
C ASN A 93 -15.58 19.68 6.03
N GLY A 94 -15.81 18.88 4.99
CA GLY A 94 -15.38 19.15 3.61
C GLY A 94 -13.89 18.97 3.33
N SER A 95 -13.12 18.40 4.27
CA SER A 95 -11.71 18.00 4.04
C SER A 95 -11.60 16.92 2.97
N ILE A 96 -12.62 16.06 2.87
CA ILE A 96 -12.78 15.07 1.81
C ILE A 96 -14.09 15.36 1.06
N ARG A 97 -13.99 15.46 -0.27
CA ARG A 97 -15.14 15.77 -1.15
C ARG A 97 -16.03 14.56 -1.47
N SER A 98 -15.50 13.36 -1.32
CA SER A 98 -16.18 12.12 -1.68
C SER A 98 -16.60 11.39 -0.42
N ASP A 99 -17.91 11.31 -0.19
CA ASP A 99 -18.47 10.52 0.90
C ASP A 99 -18.22 9.02 0.60
N PRO A 100 -17.46 8.30 1.45
CA PRO A 100 -17.22 6.87 1.27
C PRO A 100 -18.52 6.04 1.26
N GLU A 101 -19.66 6.61 1.71
CA GLU A 101 -20.98 5.97 1.63
C GLU A 101 -21.56 5.94 0.21
N THR A 102 -21.15 6.83 -0.71
CA THR A 102 -21.85 7.03 -2.00
C THR A 102 -21.13 6.48 -3.23
N GLY A 103 -19.84 6.11 -3.13
CA GLY A 103 -19.03 5.74 -4.30
C GLY A 103 -18.44 4.33 -4.29
N THR A 104 -17.82 3.91 -3.19
CA THR A 104 -17.11 2.63 -3.13
C THR A 104 -16.95 2.17 -1.68
N PRO A 105 -17.83 1.27 -1.19
CA PRO A 105 -17.63 0.57 0.09
C PRO A 105 -16.31 -0.21 0.17
N HIS A 106 -15.61 -0.39 -0.96
CA HIS A 106 -14.42 -1.22 -1.06
C HIS A 106 -13.14 -0.50 -0.59
N ASP A 107 -13.06 0.83 -0.72
CA ASP A 107 -11.79 1.53 -0.46
C ASP A 107 -11.45 1.57 1.03
N TRP A 108 -12.43 1.79 1.91
CA TRP A 108 -12.18 1.78 3.36
C TRP A 108 -11.92 0.37 3.89
N GLU A 109 -12.55 -0.66 3.31
CA GLU A 109 -12.28 -2.05 3.66
C GLU A 109 -10.85 -2.44 3.27
N CYS A 110 -10.40 -2.06 2.07
CA CYS A 110 -9.01 -2.25 1.64
C CYS A 110 -8.01 -1.52 2.55
N ILE A 111 -8.31 -0.28 2.94
CA ILE A 111 -7.47 0.47 3.90
C ILE A 111 -7.42 -0.28 5.24
N LEU A 112 -8.56 -0.74 5.75
CA LEU A 112 -8.62 -1.49 7.00
C LEU A 112 -7.86 -2.84 6.90
N GLU A 113 -8.00 -3.57 5.80
CA GLU A 113 -7.32 -4.83 5.56
C GLU A 113 -5.80 -4.65 5.46
N ALA A 114 -5.34 -3.62 4.74
CA ALA A 114 -3.92 -3.25 4.66
C ALA A 114 -3.35 -2.93 6.04
N TRP A 115 -4.10 -2.16 6.84
CA TRP A 115 -3.75 -1.87 8.23
C TRP A 115 -3.68 -3.14 9.09
N GLN A 116 -4.69 -4.02 8.99
CA GLN A 116 -4.71 -5.29 9.72
C GLN A 116 -3.58 -6.23 9.28
N ALA A 117 -3.20 -6.22 7.99
CA ALA A 117 -2.07 -6.98 7.48
C ALA A 117 -0.75 -6.48 8.11
N ARG A 118 -0.54 -5.17 8.19
CA ARG A 118 0.63 -4.59 8.87
C ARG A 118 0.66 -4.89 10.35
N LEU A 119 -0.47 -4.78 11.05
CA LEU A 119 -0.56 -5.17 12.47
C LEU A 119 -0.17 -6.65 12.67
N ARG A 120 -0.56 -7.54 11.76
CA ARG A 120 -0.15 -8.95 11.78
C ARG A 120 1.35 -9.11 11.51
N GLN A 121 1.91 -8.35 10.57
CA GLN A 121 3.34 -8.38 10.26
C GLN A 121 4.20 -7.88 11.43
N ALA A 122 3.86 -6.73 12.02
CA ALA A 122 4.55 -6.18 13.18
C ALA A 122 4.52 -7.15 14.38
N LYS A 123 3.38 -7.84 14.60
CA LYS A 123 3.29 -8.90 15.62
C LYS A 123 4.19 -10.10 15.32
N ARG A 124 4.41 -10.45 14.05
CA ARG A 124 5.33 -11.53 13.65
C ARG A 124 6.78 -11.13 13.89
N GLN A 125 7.15 -9.89 13.58
CA GLN A 125 8.49 -9.35 13.81
C GLN A 125 8.83 -9.23 15.29
N ASN A 126 7.86 -8.82 16.12
CA ASN A 126 8.03 -8.68 17.57
C ASN A 126 7.82 -9.99 18.35
N ARG A 127 7.56 -11.12 17.68
CA ARG A 127 7.42 -12.40 18.37
C ARG A 127 8.82 -12.83 18.83
N PRO A 128 9.08 -12.96 20.14
CA PRO A 128 10.36 -13.48 20.61
C PRO A 128 10.59 -14.84 19.97
N GLU A 129 11.78 -15.03 19.39
CA GLU A 129 12.17 -16.28 18.74
C GLU A 129 11.87 -17.43 19.70
N PRO A 130 11.12 -18.46 19.28
CA PRO A 130 10.83 -19.58 20.17
C PRO A 130 12.15 -20.11 20.69
N PRO A 131 12.29 -20.32 22.02
CA PRO A 131 13.54 -20.80 22.60
C PRO A 131 13.94 -22.05 21.83
N LEU A 132 15.11 -21.99 21.19
CA LEU A 132 15.65 -23.12 20.44
C LEU A 132 15.50 -24.38 21.30
N PRO A 133 15.07 -25.52 20.72
CA PRO A 133 14.96 -26.76 21.46
C PRO A 133 16.26 -26.95 22.22
N ARG A 134 16.21 -26.86 23.56
CA ARG A 134 17.36 -27.15 24.40
C ARG A 134 17.70 -28.61 24.09
N HIS A 135 18.68 -28.81 23.23
CA HIS A 135 19.30 -30.11 23.06
C HIS A 135 19.70 -30.54 24.45
N GLY A 136 19.12 -31.66 24.89
CA GLY A 136 19.26 -32.20 26.24
C GLY A 136 20.72 -32.52 26.52
N GLY A 137 21.46 -31.50 26.94
CA GLY A 137 22.70 -31.63 27.68
C GLY A 137 22.33 -32.13 29.06
N ARG A 138 22.51 -33.44 29.23
CA ARG A 138 22.46 -34.17 30.49
C ARG A 138 23.36 -33.48 31.53
N GLN A 139 22.82 -33.43 32.75
CA GLN A 139 23.31 -32.87 34.01
C GLN A 139 24.83 -32.90 34.22
N ASP A 140 25.35 -31.88 34.91
CA ASP A 140 26.03 -32.14 36.18
C ASP A 140 25.86 -30.97 37.18
N ALA A 141 25.82 -31.38 38.44
CA ALA A 141 25.46 -30.62 39.62
C ALA A 141 26.53 -29.60 40.03
N GLY A 142 26.10 -28.52 40.70
CA GLY A 142 27.04 -27.67 41.43
C GLY A 142 26.49 -26.33 41.89
N THR A 143 25.97 -26.31 43.12
CA THR A 143 26.16 -25.27 44.15
C THR A 143 25.79 -23.79 43.87
N SER A 144 24.75 -23.37 44.60
CA SER A 144 24.58 -22.14 45.38
C SER A 144 25.46 -20.90 45.07
N SER A 145 24.84 -19.73 44.90
CA SER A 145 24.95 -18.66 45.91
C SER A 145 23.98 -17.49 45.70
N THR A 146 23.53 -16.97 46.83
CA THR A 146 22.65 -15.83 47.08
C THR A 146 23.42 -14.50 46.99
N ALA A 147 22.87 -13.47 46.35
CA ALA A 147 23.20 -12.08 46.68
C ALA A 147 22.09 -11.09 46.28
N THR A 148 21.49 -10.51 47.31
CA THR A 148 20.64 -9.32 47.31
C THR A 148 21.44 -8.07 46.93
N GLY A 149 20.87 -7.15 46.15
CA GLY A 149 21.50 -5.87 45.82
C GLY A 149 20.51 -4.84 45.29
N THR A 150 20.02 -4.00 46.20
CA THR A 150 19.29 -2.74 46.03
C THR A 150 20.15 -1.66 45.34
N ALA A 151 19.58 -0.86 44.41
CA ALA A 151 19.70 0.62 44.35
C ALA A 151 19.17 1.22 43.02
N GLU A 152 18.24 2.16 43.14
CA GLU A 152 18.01 3.26 42.18
C GLU A 152 19.22 4.21 42.12
N PRO A 153 19.39 5.00 41.05
CA PRO A 153 18.95 6.40 41.15
C PRO A 153 18.33 7.01 39.88
N SER A 154 17.56 8.06 40.16
CA SER A 154 17.08 9.13 39.26
C SER A 154 18.19 9.81 38.44
N GLY A 155 17.84 10.22 37.22
CA GLY A 155 18.65 11.08 36.37
C GLY A 155 17.80 11.92 35.42
N SER A 156 17.57 13.17 35.81
CA SER A 156 16.95 14.26 35.05
C SER A 156 17.94 14.85 34.04
N GLY A 157 17.49 15.22 32.84
CA GLY A 157 18.31 15.92 31.86
C GLY A 157 17.52 16.38 30.64
N GLY A 158 17.07 17.63 30.65
CA GLY A 158 16.42 18.28 29.53
C GLY A 158 17.42 18.77 28.47
N ALA A 159 17.00 18.75 27.21
CA ALA A 159 17.61 19.53 26.14
C ALA A 159 16.52 19.88 25.11
N THR A 160 16.14 21.15 25.10
CA THR A 160 15.32 21.82 24.09
C THR A 160 16.16 22.09 22.85
N ALA A 161 15.74 21.58 21.70
CA ALA A 161 16.29 21.91 20.38
C ALA A 161 15.28 22.75 19.56
N PRO A 162 15.74 23.64 18.68
CA PRO A 162 14.91 24.66 18.05
C PRO A 162 14.05 24.09 16.91
N VAL A 163 12.81 24.57 16.86
CA VAL A 163 11.80 24.31 15.84
C VAL A 163 12.18 25.05 14.56
N VAL A 164 12.51 24.29 13.51
CA VAL A 164 12.60 24.77 12.12
C VAL A 164 11.22 24.61 11.48
N PRO A 165 10.60 25.66 10.91
CA PRO A 165 9.32 25.52 10.21
C PRO A 165 9.54 24.86 8.84
N PRO A 166 8.86 23.74 8.51
CA PRO A 166 8.83 23.23 7.14
C PRO A 166 7.97 24.16 6.29
N GLY A 167 8.56 24.65 5.19
CA GLY A 167 7.85 25.40 4.15
C GLY A 167 6.77 24.55 3.45
N PRO A 168 5.90 25.19 2.66
CA PRO A 168 4.80 24.53 1.99
C PRO A 168 5.33 23.68 0.84
N VAL A 169 5.38 22.36 1.04
CA VAL A 169 5.53 21.40 -0.07
C VAL A 169 4.18 21.28 -0.77
N GLU A 170 4.07 21.98 -1.89
CA GLU A 170 2.94 21.91 -2.83
C GLU A 170 2.83 20.52 -3.46
N GLY A 171 1.59 20.02 -3.58
CA GLY A 171 1.20 19.17 -4.71
C GLY A 171 1.56 17.69 -4.68
N GLY A 172 1.36 16.98 -3.57
CA GLY A 172 1.46 15.51 -3.54
C GLY A 172 0.37 14.82 -4.36
N SER A 173 0.60 14.65 -5.66
CA SER A 173 -0.30 13.98 -6.60
C SER A 173 -0.43 12.48 -6.29
N ARG A 174 -1.63 12.10 -5.85
CA ARG A 174 -2.32 10.80 -5.89
C ARG A 174 -1.52 9.59 -6.41
N LEU A 175 -1.02 8.80 -5.47
CA LEU A 175 -0.37 7.51 -5.70
C LEU A 175 -1.31 6.36 -5.31
N ALA A 176 -2.26 6.03 -6.18
CA ALA A 176 -3.03 4.79 -6.11
C ALA A 176 -3.03 4.12 -7.48
N VAL A 177 -3.10 2.79 -7.49
CA VAL A 177 -3.18 2.00 -8.72
C VAL A 177 -4.46 2.39 -9.46
N MET A 178 -4.31 2.72 -10.73
CA MET A 178 -5.43 3.08 -11.60
C MET A 178 -6.39 1.89 -11.70
N PRO A 179 -7.70 2.08 -11.48
CA PRO A 179 -8.66 0.98 -11.53
C PRO A 179 -8.87 0.47 -12.96
N THR A 180 -9.20 -0.82 -13.07
CA THR A 180 -9.60 -1.43 -14.34
C THR A 180 -10.98 -0.92 -14.80
N ALA A 181 -11.18 -0.78 -16.11
CA ALA A 181 -12.46 -0.39 -16.71
C ALA A 181 -13.51 -1.53 -16.76
N SER A 182 -13.16 -2.72 -16.28
CA SER A 182 -14.09 -3.84 -16.26
C SER A 182 -15.12 -3.66 -15.14
N PRO A 183 -16.37 -4.07 -15.36
CA PRO A 183 -17.39 -4.01 -14.33
C PRO A 183 -16.90 -4.73 -13.07
N PRO A 184 -17.23 -4.22 -11.87
CA PRO A 184 -16.78 -4.80 -10.61
C PRO A 184 -17.19 -6.28 -10.56
N VAL A 185 -16.21 -7.16 -10.47
CA VAL A 185 -16.43 -8.59 -10.25
C VAL A 185 -17.10 -8.73 -8.87
N PRO A 186 -18.17 -9.51 -8.74
CA PRO A 186 -18.88 -9.63 -7.47
C PRO A 186 -17.92 -10.02 -6.33
N PRO A 187 -18.02 -9.33 -5.17
CA PRO A 187 -17.13 -9.55 -4.03
C PRO A 187 -17.31 -10.98 -3.52
N GLY A 188 -16.25 -11.79 -3.63
CA GLY A 188 -16.26 -13.20 -3.26
C GLY A 188 -15.40 -14.11 -4.14
N THR A 189 -14.83 -13.61 -5.25
CA THR A 189 -14.01 -14.43 -6.17
C THR A 189 -12.69 -13.81 -6.61
N THR A 190 -12.32 -12.63 -6.12
CA THR A 190 -11.00 -12.04 -6.37
C THR A 190 -9.94 -12.90 -5.68
N ARG A 191 -9.24 -13.71 -6.47
CA ARG A 191 -8.08 -14.47 -6.00
C ARG A 191 -6.91 -13.51 -5.97
N HIS A 192 -6.26 -13.37 -4.81
CA HIS A 192 -4.99 -12.68 -4.76
C HIS A 192 -3.93 -13.47 -5.54
N THR A 193 -3.02 -12.75 -6.20
CA THR A 193 -1.82 -13.35 -6.75
C THR A 193 -0.83 -13.64 -5.64
N ASP A 194 0.11 -14.55 -5.91
CA ASP A 194 1.28 -14.66 -5.04
C ASP A 194 2.01 -13.31 -5.03
N PRO A 195 2.44 -12.83 -3.85
CA PRO A 195 3.27 -11.64 -3.70
C PRO A 195 4.47 -11.66 -4.65
N VAL A 196 4.68 -10.57 -5.38
CA VAL A 196 5.83 -10.42 -6.27
C VAL A 196 6.91 -9.58 -5.59
N HIS A 197 8.13 -10.08 -5.64
CA HIS A 197 9.33 -9.33 -5.25
C HIS A 197 10.05 -8.89 -6.53
N LEU A 198 10.16 -7.58 -6.72
CA LEU A 198 10.97 -7.03 -7.80
C LEU A 198 12.45 -7.14 -7.45
N THR A 199 13.28 -7.42 -8.45
CA THR A 199 14.73 -7.27 -8.31
C THR A 199 15.09 -5.78 -8.21
N PRO A 200 16.29 -5.43 -7.69
CA PRO A 200 16.77 -4.05 -7.71
C PRO A 200 16.78 -3.44 -9.11
N ASP A 201 17.16 -4.24 -10.12
CA ASP A 201 17.22 -3.80 -11.53
C ASP A 201 15.82 -3.54 -12.10
N GLU A 202 14.85 -4.43 -11.84
CA GLU A 202 13.44 -4.24 -12.23
C GLU A 202 12.85 -2.99 -11.57
N SER A 203 13.16 -2.77 -10.29
CA SER A 203 12.72 -1.59 -9.55
C SER A 203 13.32 -0.31 -10.13
N ALA A 204 14.62 -0.32 -10.44
CA ALA A 204 15.31 0.81 -11.04
C ALA A 204 14.75 1.14 -12.43
N ALA A 205 14.45 0.13 -13.24
CA ALA A 205 13.82 0.31 -14.55
C ALA A 205 12.44 0.98 -14.45
N LEU A 206 11.62 0.59 -13.48
CA LEU A 206 10.30 1.20 -13.27
C LEU A 206 10.40 2.64 -12.73
N VAL A 207 11.31 2.90 -11.80
CA VAL A 207 11.54 4.25 -11.25
C VAL A 207 12.03 5.22 -12.33
N ALA A 208 12.78 4.74 -13.32
CA ALA A 208 13.22 5.57 -14.45
C ALA A 208 12.05 6.12 -15.28
N HIS A 209 10.85 5.54 -15.16
CA HIS A 209 9.63 6.01 -15.82
C HIS A 209 8.74 6.90 -14.93
N GLY A 210 9.08 7.09 -13.66
CA GLY A 210 8.38 7.98 -12.71
C GLY A 210 7.85 7.28 -11.45
N ASP A 211 7.38 8.09 -10.50
CA ASP A 211 6.95 7.64 -9.16
C ASP A 211 5.83 6.61 -9.17
N TYR A 212 5.01 6.58 -10.23
CA TYR A 212 3.93 5.59 -10.37
C TYR A 212 4.47 4.15 -10.40
N GLY A 213 5.69 3.93 -10.89
CA GLY A 213 6.35 2.62 -10.85
C GLY A 213 6.51 2.08 -9.42
N LEU A 214 6.78 2.95 -8.44
CA LEU A 214 6.89 2.58 -7.03
C LEU A 214 5.55 2.16 -6.42
N VAL A 215 4.47 2.86 -6.82
CA VAL A 215 3.10 2.52 -6.40
C VAL A 215 2.71 1.14 -6.88
N LEU A 216 2.96 0.88 -8.17
CA LEU A 216 2.71 -0.41 -8.77
C LEU A 216 3.52 -1.52 -8.09
N ALA A 217 4.80 -1.27 -7.79
CA ALA A 217 5.67 -2.21 -7.09
C ALA A 217 5.14 -2.58 -5.68
N GLU A 218 4.74 -1.59 -4.88
CA GLU A 218 4.20 -1.84 -3.53
C GLU A 218 2.87 -2.61 -3.58
N HIS A 219 1.99 -2.29 -4.54
CA HIS A 219 0.73 -3.01 -4.71
C HIS A 219 0.93 -4.45 -5.23
N ALA A 220 1.86 -4.66 -6.16
CA ALA A 220 2.20 -6.01 -6.62
C ALA A 220 2.81 -6.86 -5.49
N ARG A 221 3.54 -6.24 -4.55
CA ARG A 221 4.09 -6.90 -3.35
C ARG A 221 3.00 -7.40 -2.40
N ILE A 222 1.81 -6.81 -2.39
CA ILE A 222 0.66 -7.30 -1.62
C ILE A 222 -0.28 -8.21 -2.43
N GLY A 223 0.08 -8.54 -3.67
CA GLY A 223 -0.68 -9.45 -4.53
C GLY A 223 -1.90 -8.81 -5.18
N ASP A 224 -1.83 -7.50 -5.48
CA ASP A 224 -2.84 -6.79 -6.25
C ASP A 224 -2.76 -7.20 -7.74
N PRO A 225 -3.77 -7.89 -8.30
CA PRO A 225 -3.73 -8.37 -9.67
C PRO A 225 -3.74 -7.24 -10.71
N GLU A 226 -4.31 -6.07 -10.39
CA GLU A 226 -4.33 -4.91 -11.27
C GLU A 226 -2.92 -4.30 -11.37
N ALA A 227 -2.28 -4.09 -10.23
CA ALA A 227 -0.92 -3.56 -10.19
C ALA A 227 0.06 -4.50 -10.92
N LEU A 228 -0.12 -5.80 -10.73
CA LEU A 228 0.71 -6.83 -11.34
C LEU A 228 0.52 -6.89 -12.87
N TYR A 229 -0.72 -6.71 -13.36
CA TYR A 229 -0.99 -6.54 -14.79
C TYR A 229 -0.31 -5.27 -15.35
N GLN A 230 -0.49 -4.13 -14.69
CA GLN A 230 0.08 -2.85 -15.14
C GLN A 230 1.61 -2.86 -15.17
N LEU A 231 2.25 -3.46 -14.15
CA LEU A 231 3.70 -3.71 -14.13
C LEU A 231 4.13 -4.59 -15.30
N ALA A 232 3.40 -5.68 -15.54
CA ALA A 232 3.75 -6.61 -16.62
C ALA A 232 3.65 -5.94 -17.99
N VAL A 233 2.67 -5.06 -18.22
CA VAL A 233 2.57 -4.26 -19.45
C VAL A 233 3.76 -3.32 -19.60
N ALA A 234 4.18 -2.65 -18.53
CA ALA A 234 5.34 -1.76 -18.56
C ALA A 234 6.64 -2.53 -18.85
N LEU A 235 6.87 -3.65 -18.17
CA LEU A 235 8.07 -4.48 -18.39
C LEU A 235 8.07 -5.20 -19.75
N ALA A 236 6.91 -5.52 -20.32
CA ALA A 236 6.82 -6.13 -21.64
C ALA A 236 7.32 -5.22 -22.77
N LEU A 237 7.47 -3.92 -22.50
CA LEU A 237 8.05 -2.95 -23.42
C LEU A 237 9.59 -2.92 -23.36
N ASP A 238 10.17 -3.60 -22.38
CA ASP A 238 11.61 -3.78 -22.24
C ASP A 238 12.01 -5.21 -22.64
N PRO A 239 12.79 -5.40 -23.72
CA PRO A 239 13.25 -6.72 -24.15
C PRO A 239 13.95 -7.54 -23.06
N ASP A 240 14.68 -6.87 -22.17
CA ASP A 240 15.45 -7.52 -21.10
C ASP A 240 14.54 -8.11 -20.00
N HIS A 241 13.30 -7.63 -19.92
CA HIS A 241 12.32 -8.01 -18.89
C HIS A 241 11.13 -8.83 -19.43
N CYS A 242 11.14 -9.20 -20.72
CA CYS A 242 10.04 -9.92 -21.38
C CYS A 242 9.63 -11.24 -20.67
N ALA A 243 10.60 -12.06 -20.25
CA ALA A 243 10.31 -13.33 -19.57
C ALA A 243 9.62 -13.11 -18.21
N ARG A 244 10.02 -12.06 -17.49
CA ARG A 244 9.40 -11.68 -16.20
C ARG A 244 7.98 -11.15 -16.42
N ALA A 245 7.80 -10.26 -17.40
CA ALA A 245 6.50 -9.75 -17.78
C ALA A 245 5.52 -10.90 -18.11
N GLN A 246 5.98 -11.94 -18.83
CA GLN A 246 5.15 -13.11 -19.14
C GLN A 246 4.72 -13.86 -17.87
N ALA A 247 5.64 -14.11 -16.94
CA ALA A 247 5.31 -14.76 -15.67
C ALA A 247 4.26 -13.96 -14.88
N TRP A 248 4.37 -12.63 -14.86
CA TRP A 248 3.40 -11.77 -14.19
C TRP A 248 2.04 -11.74 -14.90
N LEU A 249 2.00 -11.71 -16.24
CA LEU A 249 0.73 -11.85 -16.97
C LEU A 249 0.02 -13.17 -16.69
N VAL A 250 0.77 -14.27 -16.55
CA VAL A 250 0.22 -15.58 -16.15
C VAL A 250 -0.36 -15.51 -14.74
N SER A 251 0.37 -14.92 -13.78
CA SER A 251 -0.12 -14.73 -12.40
C SER A 251 -1.38 -13.87 -12.36
N ALA A 252 -1.40 -12.73 -13.06
CA ALA A 252 -2.57 -11.86 -13.16
C ALA A 252 -3.77 -12.60 -13.79
N THR A 253 -3.52 -13.42 -14.82
CA THR A 253 -4.56 -14.26 -15.45
C THR A 253 -5.10 -15.32 -14.48
N ALA A 254 -4.24 -15.96 -13.69
CA ALA A 254 -4.65 -16.91 -12.66
C ALA A 254 -5.52 -16.26 -11.56
N ALA A 255 -5.25 -14.97 -11.27
CA ALA A 255 -6.08 -14.12 -10.42
C ALA A 255 -7.34 -13.56 -11.10
N ARG A 256 -7.63 -13.99 -12.34
CA ARG A 256 -8.78 -13.59 -13.16
C ARG A 256 -8.78 -12.12 -13.56
N HIS A 257 -7.61 -11.52 -13.75
CA HIS A 257 -7.52 -10.19 -14.31
C HIS A 257 -8.04 -10.19 -15.77
N PRO A 258 -9.08 -9.41 -16.09
CA PRO A 258 -9.84 -9.57 -17.33
C PRO A 258 -9.04 -9.24 -18.60
N ALA A 259 -8.09 -8.30 -18.51
CA ALA A 259 -7.27 -7.89 -19.65
C ALA A 259 -5.94 -8.65 -19.76
N ALA A 260 -5.56 -9.45 -18.75
CA ALA A 260 -4.25 -10.11 -18.73
C ALA A 260 -4.18 -11.27 -19.73
N ALA A 261 -5.26 -12.07 -19.82
CA ALA A 261 -5.33 -13.24 -20.69
C ALA A 261 -5.06 -12.90 -22.17
N GLY A 262 -5.48 -11.71 -22.62
CA GLY A 262 -5.28 -11.26 -24.00
C GLY A 262 -3.85 -10.85 -24.34
N LEU A 263 -2.93 -10.79 -23.36
CA LEU A 263 -1.50 -10.53 -23.58
C LEU A 263 -0.61 -11.74 -23.30
N VAL A 264 -1.15 -12.83 -22.73
CA VAL A 264 -0.36 -14.03 -22.46
C VAL A 264 -0.05 -14.72 -23.80
N PRO A 265 1.22 -14.84 -24.21
CA PRO A 265 1.57 -15.49 -25.46
C PRO A 265 1.42 -17.01 -25.35
N GLU A 266 1.30 -17.67 -26.50
CA GLU A 266 1.34 -19.14 -26.57
C GLU A 266 2.67 -19.68 -25.99
N PRO A 267 2.68 -20.90 -25.42
CA PRO A 267 3.91 -21.51 -24.92
C PRO A 267 5.02 -21.51 -25.98
N GLY A 268 6.19 -20.97 -25.64
CA GLY A 268 7.33 -20.85 -26.53
C GLY A 268 7.35 -19.57 -27.40
N ARG A 269 6.33 -18.71 -27.31
CA ARG A 269 6.34 -17.38 -27.93
C ARG A 269 6.61 -16.29 -26.88
N SER A 270 7.28 -15.22 -27.32
CA SER A 270 7.42 -13.99 -26.54
C SER A 270 6.16 -13.13 -26.64
N ILE A 271 6.01 -12.18 -25.72
CA ILE A 271 4.95 -11.17 -25.79
C ILE A 271 5.16 -10.33 -27.06
N ASP A 272 4.07 -10.05 -27.78
CA ASP A 272 4.12 -9.11 -28.90
C ASP A 272 4.26 -7.67 -28.36
N VAL A 273 5.38 -7.02 -28.70
CA VAL A 273 5.68 -5.65 -28.27
C VAL A 273 4.65 -4.66 -28.82
N HIS A 274 4.05 -4.91 -29.98
CA HIS A 274 3.00 -4.05 -30.53
C HIS A 274 1.73 -4.12 -29.67
N ASP A 275 1.35 -5.31 -29.22
CA ASP A 275 0.20 -5.49 -28.32
C ASP A 275 0.47 -4.87 -26.95
N ALA A 276 1.65 -5.10 -26.37
CA ALA A 276 2.07 -4.46 -25.12
C ALA A 276 2.00 -2.93 -25.23
N ARG A 277 2.50 -2.37 -26.35
CA ARG A 277 2.45 -0.92 -26.62
C ARG A 277 1.03 -0.40 -26.77
N ALA A 278 0.15 -1.14 -27.44
CA ALA A 278 -1.26 -0.78 -27.56
C ALA A 278 -1.94 -0.74 -26.19
N ARG A 279 -1.63 -1.70 -25.30
CA ARG A 279 -2.17 -1.75 -23.93
C ARG A 279 -1.62 -0.63 -23.05
N ALA A 280 -0.33 -0.31 -23.13
CA ALA A 280 0.23 0.83 -22.41
C ALA A 280 -0.42 2.16 -22.83
N LYS A 281 -0.68 2.37 -24.13
CA LYS A 281 -1.42 3.54 -24.63
C LYS A 281 -2.88 3.60 -24.15
N GLU A 282 -3.53 2.44 -24.02
CA GLU A 282 -4.89 2.37 -23.44
C GLU A 282 -4.87 2.71 -21.95
N LEU A 283 -3.88 2.22 -21.20
CA LEU A 283 -3.70 2.56 -19.79
C LEU A 283 -3.42 4.06 -19.60
N ALA A 284 -2.59 4.65 -20.46
CA ALA A 284 -2.34 6.09 -20.49
C ALA A 284 -3.64 6.89 -20.71
N ARG A 285 -4.42 6.56 -21.76
CA ARG A 285 -5.72 7.23 -22.04
C ARG A 285 -6.70 7.11 -20.86
N ARG A 286 -6.71 5.97 -20.18
CA ARG A 286 -7.54 5.78 -18.99
C ARG A 286 -7.05 6.63 -17.82
N ALA A 287 -5.74 6.69 -17.59
CA ALA A 287 -5.15 7.50 -16.55
C ALA A 287 -5.51 8.98 -16.73
N GLU A 288 -5.44 9.48 -17.96
CA GLU A 288 -5.90 10.82 -18.33
C GLU A 288 -7.39 11.02 -18.00
N GLY A 289 -8.27 10.12 -18.44
CA GLY A 289 -9.72 10.22 -18.18
C GLY A 289 -10.09 10.17 -16.69
N CYS A 290 -9.27 9.54 -15.86
CA CYS A 290 -9.46 9.46 -14.41
C CYS A 290 -8.67 10.54 -13.63
N GLY A 291 -7.87 11.37 -14.29
CA GLY A 291 -7.02 12.39 -13.64
C GLY A 291 -5.86 11.81 -12.83
N HIS A 292 -5.30 10.68 -13.24
CA HIS A 292 -4.08 10.08 -12.68
C HIS A 292 -2.86 10.51 -13.49
N GLU A 293 -2.41 11.75 -13.30
CA GLU A 293 -1.30 12.35 -14.06
C GLU A 293 -0.01 11.52 -13.99
N ALA A 294 0.39 11.04 -12.80
CA ALA A 294 1.59 10.22 -12.63
C ALA A 294 1.52 8.88 -13.41
N ALA A 295 0.33 8.27 -13.47
CA ALA A 295 0.15 7.03 -14.25
C ALA A 295 0.18 7.30 -15.76
N LEU A 296 -0.41 8.43 -16.18
CA LEU A 296 -0.39 8.88 -17.57
C LEU A 296 1.05 9.09 -18.05
N GLU A 297 1.84 9.88 -17.31
CA GLU A 297 3.24 10.15 -17.62
C GLU A 297 4.07 8.86 -17.65
N PHE A 298 3.88 7.98 -16.66
CA PHE A 298 4.56 6.70 -16.59
C PHE A 298 4.33 5.85 -17.84
N PHE A 299 3.08 5.61 -18.24
CA PHE A 299 2.80 4.76 -19.40
C PHE A 299 3.23 5.41 -20.73
N LEU A 300 3.14 6.73 -20.86
CA LEU A 300 3.66 7.45 -22.03
C LEU A 300 5.19 7.34 -22.11
N SER A 301 5.88 7.48 -20.98
CA SER A 301 7.34 7.30 -20.87
C SER A 301 7.76 5.90 -21.30
N CYS A 302 7.08 4.85 -20.81
CA CYS A 302 7.36 3.47 -21.24
C CYS A 302 7.19 3.28 -22.76
N VAL A 303 6.12 3.83 -23.35
CA VAL A 303 5.86 3.74 -24.79
C VAL A 303 6.93 4.48 -25.61
N GLN A 304 7.33 5.67 -25.16
CA GLN A 304 8.36 6.47 -25.82
C GLN A 304 9.71 5.75 -25.78
N GLN A 305 10.11 5.23 -24.63
CA GLN A 305 11.37 4.50 -24.47
C GLN A 305 11.43 3.25 -25.35
N ALA A 306 10.32 2.51 -25.43
CA ALA A 306 10.20 1.35 -26.32
C ALA A 306 10.34 1.73 -27.81
N ALA A 307 9.89 2.93 -28.19
CA ALA A 307 10.03 3.42 -29.56
C ALA A 307 11.48 3.77 -29.88
N LEU A 308 12.20 4.41 -28.94
CA LEU A 308 13.62 4.75 -29.09
C LEU A 308 14.48 3.51 -29.27
N ARG A 309 14.23 2.44 -28.49
CA ARG A 309 14.97 1.17 -28.59
C ARG A 309 14.66 0.38 -29.86
N ALA A 310 13.49 0.59 -30.47
CA ALA A 310 13.07 -0.13 -31.67
C ALA A 310 13.71 0.43 -32.95
N VAL A 311 14.35 1.60 -32.91
CA VAL A 311 15.08 2.13 -34.06
C VAL A 311 16.32 1.26 -34.25
N PRO A 312 16.40 0.44 -35.32
CA PRO A 312 17.61 -0.31 -35.58
C PRO A 312 18.73 0.71 -35.75
N ILE A 313 19.80 0.55 -34.97
CA ILE A 313 21.04 1.29 -35.20
C ILE A 313 21.48 0.84 -36.59
N ALA A 314 21.11 1.62 -37.61
CA ALA A 314 21.60 1.41 -38.95
C ALA A 314 23.11 1.41 -38.82
N ALA A 315 23.73 0.26 -39.10
CA ALA A 315 25.17 0.13 -39.06
C ALA A 315 25.72 1.08 -40.14
N GLU A 316 26.03 2.31 -39.75
CA GLU A 316 26.84 3.25 -40.52
C GLU A 316 28.22 2.60 -40.66
N GLY A 317 28.36 1.77 -41.68
CA GLY A 317 29.54 0.92 -41.80
C GLY A 317 29.50 0.01 -43.02
N ASP A 318 29.05 0.53 -44.16
CA ASP A 318 29.42 -0.05 -45.44
C ASP A 318 29.75 1.11 -46.40
N GLU A 319 30.88 1.77 -46.15
CA GLU A 319 31.54 2.58 -47.19
C GLU A 319 32.10 1.59 -48.23
N PRO A 320 31.61 1.62 -49.48
CA PRO A 320 32.18 0.81 -50.53
C PRO A 320 33.61 1.29 -50.82
N ARG A 321 34.59 0.39 -50.65
CA ARG A 321 35.98 0.57 -51.11
C ARG A 321 36.12 0.29 -52.59
#